data_AF-A0AAW9BUF7-F1
#
_entry.id   AF-A0AAW9BUF7-F1
#
_cell.length_a   1.000
_cell.length_b   1.000
_cell.length_c   1.000
_cell.angle_alpha   90.00
_cell.angle_beta   90.00
_cell.angle_gamma   90.00
#
_symmetry.space_group_name_H-M   'P 1'
#
loop_
_entity.id
_entity.type
_entity.pdbx_description
1 polymer ?
#
loop_
_entity_poly.entity_id
_entity_poly.type
_entity_poly.pdbx_seq_one_letter_code
_entity_poly.pdbx_strand_id
1 'polypeptide(L)'
;SLLIRELDSLSPSALKALTTQLTQANVTSWLPSTAVVVRMAQVSQDKAMYDLLWRMRADYNSQQELKRLADTGDAFSLQQLMNATINPSLKPHAIRLLTKSNPLSPEVKQFLIAKMALSEEATLVARQLAQQGHQTWLEELISSNRQVKARQIEQVLK
;
A
#
# COMPACT_ATOMS: atom_id res chain seq x y z
N SER A 1 -17.33 -17.24 -2.89
CA SER A 1 -17.22 -18.71 -2.73
C SER A 1 -17.59 -19.07 -1.30
N LEU A 2 -17.92 -20.34 -1.02
CA LEU A 2 -18.23 -20.83 0.33
C LEU A 2 -17.05 -20.66 1.29
N LEU A 3 -15.83 -20.97 0.83
CA LEU A 3 -14.61 -20.83 1.62
C LEU A 3 -14.44 -19.42 2.22
N ILE A 4 -14.67 -18.36 1.45
CA ILE A 4 -14.52 -16.97 1.93
C ILE A 4 -15.50 -16.63 3.05
N ARG A 5 -16.73 -17.20 3.01
CA ARG A 5 -17.76 -16.96 4.03
C ARG A 5 -17.43 -17.66 5.35
N GLU A 6 -16.86 -18.85 5.28
CA GLU A 6 -16.49 -19.63 6.46
C GLU A 6 -15.22 -19.11 7.16
N LEU A 7 -14.45 -18.22 6.53
CA LEU A 7 -13.26 -17.66 7.20
C LEU A 7 -13.62 -16.86 8.47
N ASP A 8 -14.81 -16.28 8.50
CA ASP A 8 -15.30 -15.49 9.65
C ASP A 8 -15.83 -16.36 10.80
N SER A 9 -16.15 -17.63 10.52
CA SER A 9 -16.62 -18.60 11.51
C SER A 9 -15.47 -19.42 12.12
N LEU A 10 -14.23 -19.22 11.66
CA LEU A 10 -13.07 -19.95 12.15
C LEU A 10 -12.71 -19.55 13.59
N SER A 11 -12.34 -20.54 14.39
CA SER A 11 -11.74 -20.29 15.69
C SER A 11 -10.40 -19.56 15.53
N PRO A 12 -9.95 -18.78 16.54
CA PRO A 12 -8.66 -18.09 16.49
C PRO A 12 -7.47 -19.02 16.24
N SER A 13 -7.51 -20.25 16.76
CA SER A 13 -6.46 -21.25 16.54
C SER A 13 -6.44 -21.78 15.11
N ALA A 14 -7.62 -22.00 14.50
CA ALA A 14 -7.74 -22.41 13.11
C ALA A 14 -7.25 -21.31 12.15
N LEU A 15 -7.63 -20.06 12.40
CA LEU A 15 -7.16 -18.91 11.63
C LEU A 15 -5.63 -18.79 11.69
N LYS A 16 -5.05 -18.88 12.89
CA LYS A 16 -3.59 -18.86 13.09
C LYS A 16 -2.89 -19.98 12.33
N ALA A 17 -3.41 -21.21 12.39
CA ALA A 17 -2.82 -22.35 11.69
C ALA A 17 -2.80 -22.14 10.17
N LEU A 18 -3.90 -21.62 9.59
CA LEU A 18 -3.98 -21.33 8.16
C LEU A 18 -3.05 -20.18 7.76
N THR A 19 -2.99 -19.11 8.54
CA THR A 19 -2.03 -18.01 8.32
C THR A 19 -0.60 -18.52 8.32
N THR A 20 -0.21 -19.34 9.29
CA THR A 20 1.13 -19.95 9.34
C THR A 20 1.41 -20.79 8.09
N GLN A 21 0.47 -21.64 7.68
CA GLN A 21 0.66 -22.49 6.49
C GLN A 21 0.89 -21.66 5.23
N LEU A 22 0.15 -20.56 5.04
CA LEU A 22 0.27 -19.74 3.82
C LEU A 22 1.49 -18.83 3.81
N THR A 23 1.98 -18.41 4.97
CA THR A 23 3.06 -17.41 5.08
C THR A 23 4.44 -18.02 5.34
N GLN A 24 4.51 -19.20 5.97
CA GLN A 24 5.77 -19.80 6.42
C GLN A 24 6.10 -21.12 5.72
N ALA A 25 5.11 -21.87 5.23
CA ALA A 25 5.43 -23.06 4.44
C ALA A 25 5.93 -22.60 3.07
N ASN A 26 6.92 -23.31 2.51
CA ASN A 26 7.20 -23.23 1.07
C ASN A 26 5.99 -23.80 0.35
N VAL A 27 4.96 -22.97 0.10
CA VAL A 27 3.73 -23.37 -0.60
C VAL A 27 4.10 -23.59 -2.06
N THR A 28 4.67 -24.75 -2.37
CA THR A 28 5.15 -25.14 -3.71
C THR A 28 4.07 -25.77 -4.57
N SER A 29 2.88 -26.08 -4.01
CA SER A 29 1.85 -26.82 -4.73
C SER A 29 0.66 -26.00 -5.20
N TRP A 30 0.27 -24.91 -4.51
CA TRP A 30 -0.85 -24.06 -4.95
C TRP A 30 -0.90 -22.72 -4.19
N LEU A 31 -0.90 -21.60 -4.92
CA LEU A 31 -1.22 -20.29 -4.34
C LEU A 31 -2.75 -20.09 -4.34
N PRO A 32 -3.38 -19.75 -3.20
CA PRO A 32 -4.79 -19.41 -3.17
C PRO A 32 -5.10 -18.20 -4.08
N SER A 33 -6.34 -18.10 -4.56
CA SER A 33 -6.78 -16.92 -5.32
C SER A 33 -6.62 -15.64 -4.49
N THR A 34 -6.37 -14.50 -5.13
CA THR A 34 -6.22 -13.20 -4.47
C THR A 34 -7.41 -12.86 -3.57
N ALA A 35 -8.64 -13.22 -3.97
CA ALA A 35 -9.84 -13.01 -3.15
C ALA A 35 -9.77 -13.73 -1.79
N VAL A 36 -9.21 -14.94 -1.75
CA VAL A 36 -9.00 -15.70 -0.50
C VAL A 36 -7.91 -15.05 0.33
N VAL A 37 -6.79 -14.68 -0.29
CA VAL A 37 -5.67 -14.03 0.42
C VAL A 37 -6.10 -12.67 1.02
N VAL A 38 -6.87 -11.87 0.28
CA VAL A 38 -7.47 -10.62 0.78
C VAL A 38 -8.33 -10.90 2.01
N ARG A 39 -9.26 -11.86 1.94
CA ARG A 39 -10.12 -12.14 3.09
C ARG A 39 -9.32 -12.62 4.30
N MET A 40 -8.35 -13.52 4.09
CA MET A 40 -7.45 -13.98 5.14
C MET A 40 -6.69 -12.82 5.79
N ALA A 41 -6.11 -11.92 4.98
CA ALA A 41 -5.39 -10.74 5.47
C ALA A 41 -6.29 -9.79 6.27
N GLN A 42 -7.53 -9.59 5.84
CA GLN A 42 -8.51 -8.77 6.55
C GLN A 42 -8.86 -9.35 7.92
N VAL A 43 -9.18 -10.65 7.97
CA VAL A 43 -9.66 -11.32 9.20
C VAL A 43 -8.52 -11.53 10.18
N SER A 44 -7.33 -11.89 9.71
CA SER A 44 -6.17 -12.08 10.58
C SER A 44 -5.50 -10.79 11.00
N GLN A 45 -5.65 -9.72 10.21
CA GLN A 45 -4.84 -8.49 10.28
C GLN A 45 -3.32 -8.78 10.34
N ASP A 46 -2.90 -9.91 9.81
CA ASP A 46 -1.53 -10.37 9.88
C ASP A 46 -0.68 -9.71 8.79
N LYS A 47 0.46 -9.13 9.18
CA LYS A 47 1.35 -8.44 8.24
C LYS A 47 1.90 -9.39 7.18
N ALA A 48 2.24 -10.63 7.52
CA ALA A 48 2.80 -11.58 6.55
C ALA A 48 1.75 -12.01 5.51
N MET A 49 0.47 -12.06 5.86
CA MET A 49 -0.63 -12.24 4.90
C MET A 49 -0.73 -11.09 3.90
N TYR A 50 -0.60 -9.84 4.36
CA TYR A 50 -0.54 -8.70 3.46
C TYR A 50 0.75 -8.67 2.62
N ASP A 51 1.89 -9.04 3.20
CA ASP A 51 3.14 -9.15 2.45
C ASP A 51 3.02 -10.20 1.32
N LEU A 52 2.33 -11.32 1.56
CA LEU A 52 1.99 -12.30 0.53
C LEU A 52 1.09 -11.66 -0.54
N LEU A 53 0.00 -11.00 -0.14
CA LEU A 53 -0.94 -10.33 -1.05
C LEU A 53 -0.21 -9.35 -1.99
N TRP A 54 0.69 -8.54 -1.45
CA TRP A 54 1.41 -7.53 -2.23
C TRP A 54 2.44 -8.11 -3.20
N ARG A 55 2.90 -9.34 -3.00
CA ARG A 55 3.77 -10.05 -3.94
C ARG A 55 3.00 -10.76 -5.06
N MET A 56 1.70 -10.98 -4.89
CA MET A 56 0.87 -11.60 -5.93
C MET A 56 0.70 -10.68 -7.14
N ARG A 57 0.34 -11.28 -8.29
CA ARG A 57 -0.07 -10.51 -9.46
C ARG A 57 -1.27 -9.64 -9.09
N ALA A 58 -1.16 -8.34 -9.36
CA ALA A 58 -2.25 -7.40 -9.12
C ALA A 58 -3.49 -7.77 -9.94
N ASP A 59 -4.63 -7.78 -9.27
CA ASP A 59 -5.95 -7.99 -9.85
C ASP A 59 -6.99 -7.06 -9.21
N TYR A 60 -8.26 -7.22 -9.62
CA TYR A 60 -9.37 -6.44 -9.07
C TYR A 60 -9.45 -6.51 -7.53
N ASN A 61 -9.25 -7.69 -6.93
CA ASN A 61 -9.37 -7.88 -5.48
C ASN A 61 -8.28 -7.11 -4.72
N SER A 62 -7.03 -7.19 -5.20
CA SER A 62 -5.93 -6.42 -4.61
C SER A 62 -6.16 -4.91 -4.71
N GLN A 63 -6.76 -4.42 -5.80
CA GLN A 63 -7.06 -3.00 -5.97
C GLN A 63 -8.22 -2.54 -5.07
N GLN A 64 -9.25 -3.38 -4.90
CA GLN A 64 -10.34 -3.09 -3.96
C GLN A 64 -9.84 -3.09 -2.52
N GLU A 65 -8.90 -3.96 -2.17
CA GLU A 65 -8.32 -3.97 -0.83
C GLU A 65 -7.54 -2.68 -0.54
N LEU A 66 -6.78 -2.15 -1.50
CA LEU A 66 -6.16 -0.83 -1.34
C LEU A 66 -7.19 0.26 -1.05
N LYS A 67 -8.31 0.26 -1.79
CA LYS A 67 -9.38 1.23 -1.56
C LYS A 67 -9.96 1.09 -0.16
N ARG A 68 -10.26 -0.13 0.28
CA ARG A 68 -10.77 -0.40 1.62
C ARG A 68 -9.82 0.08 2.71
N LEU A 69 -8.51 -0.20 2.57
CA LEU A 69 -7.48 0.27 3.51
C LEU A 69 -7.40 1.80 3.55
N ALA A 70 -7.49 2.46 2.39
CA ALA A 70 -7.52 3.92 2.34
C ALA A 70 -8.76 4.52 3.00
N ASP A 71 -9.93 3.89 2.82
CA ASP A 71 -11.18 4.31 3.45
C ASP A 71 -11.14 4.10 4.97
N THR A 72 -10.45 3.06 5.47
CA THR A 72 -10.21 2.84 6.90
C THR A 72 -9.23 3.85 7.49
N GLY A 73 -8.09 4.11 6.81
CA GLY A 73 -7.19 5.22 7.14
C GLY A 73 -6.44 5.14 8.48
N ASP A 74 -6.55 4.04 9.22
CA ASP A 74 -5.80 3.85 10.46
C ASP A 74 -4.30 3.58 10.20
N ALA A 75 -3.50 3.59 11.27
CA ALA A 75 -2.05 3.43 11.16
C ALA A 75 -1.64 2.13 10.46
N PHE A 76 -2.34 1.03 10.73
CA PHE A 76 -2.08 -0.26 10.07
C PHE A 76 -2.41 -0.19 8.59
N SER A 77 -3.55 0.40 8.23
CA SER A 77 -4.03 0.48 6.86
C SER A 77 -3.14 1.38 6.01
N LEU A 78 -2.72 2.53 6.55
CA LEU A 78 -1.73 3.40 5.91
C LEU A 78 -0.39 2.65 5.72
N GLN A 79 0.06 1.87 6.71
CA GLN A 79 1.25 1.04 6.57
C GLN A 79 1.10 0.00 5.44
N GLN A 80 -0.07 -0.63 5.30
CA GLN A 80 -0.30 -1.58 4.21
C GLN A 80 -0.36 -0.91 2.83
N LEU A 81 -0.91 0.29 2.72
CA LEU A 81 -0.82 1.08 1.47
C LEU A 81 0.63 1.38 1.10
N MET A 82 1.47 1.75 2.08
CA MET A 82 2.90 1.98 1.87
C MET A 82 3.60 0.68 1.43
N ASN A 83 3.31 -0.45 2.09
CA ASN A 83 3.88 -1.75 1.76
C ASN A 83 3.48 -2.23 0.35
N ALA A 84 2.25 -1.97 -0.09
CA ALA A 84 1.76 -2.36 -1.40
C ALA A 84 2.55 -1.73 -2.56
N THR A 85 3.31 -0.65 -2.31
CA THR A 85 4.15 0.00 -3.33
C THR A 85 5.31 -0.87 -3.82
N ILE A 86 5.62 -1.99 -3.16
CA ILE A 86 6.57 -2.97 -3.69
C ILE A 86 6.09 -3.60 -5.01
N ASN A 87 4.76 -3.64 -5.22
CA ASN A 87 4.16 -4.19 -6.42
C ASN A 87 4.09 -3.10 -7.50
N PRO A 88 4.82 -3.24 -8.63
CA PRO A 88 4.87 -2.19 -9.64
C PRO A 88 3.49 -1.85 -10.25
N SER A 89 2.58 -2.83 -10.32
CA SER A 89 1.23 -2.63 -10.86
C SER A 89 0.30 -1.90 -9.89
N LEU A 90 0.53 -2.03 -8.58
CA LEU A 90 -0.28 -1.36 -7.55
C LEU A 90 0.28 -0.02 -7.11
N LYS A 91 1.60 0.18 -7.22
CA LYS A 91 2.32 1.37 -6.75
C LYS A 91 1.66 2.70 -7.13
N PRO A 92 1.29 2.97 -8.40
CA PRO A 92 0.64 4.24 -8.74
C PRO A 92 -0.69 4.44 -8.03
N HIS A 93 -1.47 3.38 -7.84
CA HIS A 93 -2.75 3.45 -7.12
C HIS A 93 -2.54 3.69 -5.63
N ALA A 94 -1.62 2.95 -5.00
CA ALA A 94 -1.30 3.12 -3.59
C ALA A 94 -0.79 4.53 -3.28
N ILE A 95 0.13 5.08 -4.09
CA ILE A 95 0.62 6.46 -3.93
C ILE A 95 -0.52 7.47 -4.11
N ARG A 96 -1.39 7.29 -5.10
CA ARG A 96 -2.57 8.15 -5.26
C ARG A 96 -3.47 8.12 -4.02
N LEU A 97 -3.72 6.96 -3.43
CA LEU A 97 -4.56 6.85 -2.23
C LEU A 97 -3.89 7.49 -1.01
N LEU A 98 -2.60 7.28 -0.82
CA LEU A 98 -1.81 7.90 0.26
C LEU A 98 -1.81 9.42 0.18
N THR A 99 -1.88 10.00 -1.02
CA THR A 99 -1.84 11.45 -1.22
C THR A 99 -3.22 12.12 -1.12
N LYS A 100 -4.32 11.36 -1.05
CA LYS A 100 -5.68 11.90 -0.95
C LYS A 100 -6.01 12.52 0.42
N SER A 101 -5.35 12.09 1.48
CA SER A 101 -5.62 12.65 2.82
C SER A 101 -5.11 14.08 2.92
N ASN A 102 -5.90 14.92 3.58
CA ASN A 102 -5.53 16.29 3.89
C ASN A 102 -5.99 16.63 5.32
N PRO A 103 -5.07 16.86 6.27
CA PRO A 103 -3.60 16.82 6.12
C PRO A 103 -3.05 15.40 5.95
N LEU A 104 -1.88 15.27 5.31
CA LEU A 104 -1.10 14.02 5.29
C LEU A 104 -0.55 13.71 6.68
N SER A 105 -0.61 12.44 7.11
CA SER A 105 0.01 12.01 8.37
C SER A 105 1.55 12.14 8.30
N PRO A 106 2.24 12.29 9.45
CA PRO A 106 3.70 12.35 9.50
C PRO A 106 4.39 11.14 8.83
N GLU A 107 3.86 9.95 9.04
CA GLU A 107 4.40 8.69 8.50
C GLU A 107 4.28 8.66 6.97
N VAL A 108 3.13 9.07 6.45
CA VAL A 108 2.90 9.17 5.00
C VAL A 108 3.82 10.23 4.39
N LYS A 109 3.99 11.39 5.04
CA LYS A 109 4.94 12.42 4.58
C LYS A 109 6.37 11.87 4.49
N GLN A 110 6.85 11.21 5.55
CA GLN A 110 8.19 10.63 5.58
C GLN A 110 8.38 9.58 4.47
N PHE A 111 7.38 8.71 4.29
CA PHE A 111 7.39 7.73 3.22
C PHE A 111 7.45 8.37 1.83
N LEU A 112 6.60 9.36 1.55
CA LEU A 112 6.58 10.03 0.25
C LEU A 112 7.87 10.83 -0.03
N ILE A 113 8.49 11.42 1.00
CA ILE A 113 9.82 12.04 0.90
C ILE A 113 10.87 11.00 0.48
N ALA A 114 10.88 9.83 1.13
CA ALA A 114 11.81 8.75 0.79
C ALA A 114 11.61 8.27 -0.65
N LYS A 115 10.35 8.20 -1.12
CA LYS A 115 10.02 7.89 -2.51
C LYS A 115 10.48 8.98 -3.49
N MET A 116 10.37 10.25 -3.13
CA MET A 116 10.88 11.37 -3.94
C MET A 116 12.41 11.51 -3.93
N ALA A 117 13.11 10.81 -3.04
CA ALA A 117 14.57 10.70 -3.09
C ALA A 117 15.05 9.73 -4.19
N LEU A 118 14.15 8.91 -4.75
CA LEU A 118 14.43 7.98 -5.85
C LEU A 118 13.98 8.58 -7.19
N SER A 119 14.89 8.62 -8.16
CA SER A 119 14.67 9.34 -9.42
C SER A 119 13.50 8.77 -10.24
N GLU A 120 13.30 7.45 -10.23
CA GLU A 120 12.18 6.81 -10.94
C GLU A 120 10.81 7.04 -10.30
N GLU A 121 10.76 7.40 -9.02
CA GLU A 121 9.51 7.56 -8.26
C GLU A 121 9.16 9.03 -8.01
N ALA A 122 10.14 9.94 -8.02
CA ALA A 122 9.95 11.35 -7.71
C ALA A 122 8.87 12.03 -8.56
N THR A 123 8.91 11.86 -9.88
CA THR A 123 7.92 12.45 -10.79
C THR A 123 6.50 11.94 -10.52
N LEU A 124 6.35 10.63 -10.23
CA LEU A 124 5.05 10.03 -9.93
C LEU A 124 4.47 10.61 -8.63
N VAL A 125 5.27 10.64 -7.57
CA VAL A 125 4.84 11.13 -6.25
C VAL A 125 4.51 12.62 -6.30
N ALA A 126 5.39 13.44 -6.88
CA ALA A 126 5.16 14.86 -7.05
C ALA A 126 3.87 15.15 -7.82
N ARG A 127 3.61 14.39 -8.90
CA ARG A 127 2.40 14.56 -9.70
C ARG A 127 1.14 14.23 -8.89
N GLN A 128 1.15 13.14 -8.14
CA GLN A 128 0.00 12.80 -7.30
C GLN A 128 -0.22 13.85 -6.20
N LEU A 129 0.84 14.31 -5.53
CA LEU A 129 0.76 15.36 -4.52
C LEU A 129 0.18 16.66 -5.08
N ALA A 130 0.68 17.13 -6.23
CA ALA A 130 0.15 18.33 -6.89
C ALA A 130 -1.34 18.17 -7.27
N GLN A 131 -1.71 17.01 -7.83
CA GLN A 131 -3.10 16.72 -8.20
C GLN A 131 -4.06 16.64 -7.00
N GLN A 132 -3.56 16.33 -5.81
CA GLN A 132 -4.34 16.28 -4.58
C GLN A 132 -4.25 17.57 -3.74
N GLY A 133 -3.66 18.65 -4.29
CA GLY A 133 -3.63 19.96 -3.64
C GLY A 133 -2.46 20.21 -2.68
N HIS A 134 -1.43 19.36 -2.67
CA HIS A 134 -0.25 19.49 -1.80
C HIS A 134 0.89 20.31 -2.44
N GLN A 135 0.57 21.28 -3.30
CA GLN A 135 1.56 22.08 -4.04
C GLN A 135 2.47 22.89 -3.11
N THR A 136 1.91 23.60 -2.13
CA THR A 136 2.69 24.38 -1.15
C THR A 136 3.69 23.50 -0.40
N TRP A 137 3.28 22.30 -0.01
CA TRP A 137 4.19 21.35 0.65
C TRP A 137 5.32 20.86 -0.29
N LEU A 138 5.05 20.69 -1.59
CA LEU A 138 6.10 20.37 -2.56
C LEU A 138 7.12 21.50 -2.72
N GLU A 139 6.67 22.76 -2.76
CA GLU A 139 7.53 23.95 -2.83
C GLU A 139 8.40 24.08 -1.58
N GLU A 140 7.82 23.86 -0.40
CA GLU A 140 8.56 23.77 0.86
C GLU A 140 9.61 22.66 0.83
N LEU A 141 9.29 21.48 0.29
CA LEU A 141 10.25 20.38 0.18
C LEU A 141 11.40 20.70 -0.76
N ILE A 142 11.15 21.33 -1.90
CA ILE A 142 12.20 21.74 -2.85
C ILE A 142 13.20 22.70 -2.17
N SER A 143 12.70 23.64 -1.37
CA SER A 143 13.53 24.66 -0.71
C SER A 143 14.25 24.16 0.55
N SER A 144 13.66 23.19 1.28
CA SER A 144 14.15 22.76 2.61
C SER A 144 14.79 21.37 2.65
N ASN A 145 14.48 20.48 1.69
CA ASN A 145 14.90 19.08 1.76
C ASN A 145 15.85 18.71 0.62
N ARG A 146 17.13 18.52 0.95
CA ARG A 146 18.17 18.16 -0.04
C ARG A 146 18.10 16.72 -0.55
N GLN A 147 17.30 15.86 0.06
CA GLN A 147 17.20 14.44 -0.32
C GLN A 147 16.30 14.24 -1.54
N VAL A 148 15.28 15.10 -1.72
CA VAL A 148 14.35 14.97 -2.83
C VAL A 148 14.98 15.40 -4.15
N LYS A 149 14.50 14.83 -5.26
CA LYS A 149 14.96 15.21 -6.59
C LYS A 149 14.28 16.51 -7.06
N ALA A 150 14.70 17.65 -6.49
CA ALA A 150 14.13 18.98 -6.73
C ALA A 150 13.83 19.27 -8.21
N ARG A 151 14.80 19.06 -9.10
CA ARG A 151 14.61 19.28 -10.55
C ARG A 151 13.45 18.50 -11.17
N GLN A 152 13.22 17.26 -10.72
CA GLN A 152 12.12 16.42 -11.23
C GLN A 152 10.77 16.88 -10.65
N ILE A 153 10.75 17.34 -9.40
CA ILE A 153 9.56 17.89 -8.77
C ILE A 153 9.18 19.23 -9.44
N GLU A 154 10.15 20.11 -9.67
CA GLU A 154 9.96 21.39 -10.38
C GLU A 154 9.38 21.20 -11.78
N GLN A 155 9.79 20.16 -12.51
CA GLN A 155 9.23 19.84 -13.83
C GLN A 155 7.73 19.50 -13.78
N VAL A 156 7.22 19.05 -12.64
CA VAL A 156 5.80 18.71 -12.45
C VAL A 156 4.97 19.92 -12.03
N LEU A 157 5.59 20.92 -11.41
CA LEU A 157 4.92 22.14 -10.93
C LEU A 157 4.78 23.23 -12.01
N LYS A 158 5.49 23.09 -13.13
CA LYS A 158 5.37 23.96 -14.31
C LYS A 158 4.18 23.56 -15.17
#